data_AF-A0A951XSL7-F1
#
_entry.id   AF-A0A951XSL7-F1
#
_cell.length_a   1.000
_cell.length_b   1.000
_cell.length_c   1.000
_cell.angle_alpha   90.00
_cell.angle_beta   90.00
_cell.angle_gamma   90.00
#
_symmetry.space_group_name_H-M   'P 1'
#
loop_
_entity.id
_entity.type
_entity.pdbx_description
1 polymer ?
#
loop_
_entity_poly.entity_id
_entity_poly.type
_entity_poly.pdbx_seq_one_letter_code
_entity_poly.pdbx_strand_id
1 'polypeptide(L)' 'MDAPQADRDYLVELCSGERRCWRCLGADARGQTWWRDLESGLEFNEGSLMYAWRVVGPLSWGDEPDAD' A
#
# COMPACT_ATOMS: atom_id res chain seq x y z
N MET A 1 5.09 -7.77 -14.44
CA MET A 1 5.05 -6.92 -13.24
C MET A 1 4.30 -7.73 -12.21
N ASP A 2 4.98 -8.19 -11.16
CA ASP A 2 4.37 -8.98 -10.09
C ASP A 2 3.30 -8.16 -9.37
N ALA A 3 2.19 -8.83 -9.04
CA ALA A 3 1.14 -8.23 -8.22
C ALA A 3 1.70 -7.84 -6.84
N PRO A 4 1.19 -6.77 -6.21
CA PRO A 4 1.58 -6.41 -4.85
C PRO A 4 1.37 -7.59 -3.90
N GLN A 5 2.38 -7.89 -3.09
CA GLN A 5 2.35 -9.01 -2.15
C GLN A 5 1.35 -8.70 -1.03
N ALA A 6 0.48 -9.67 -0.74
CA ALA A 6 -0.39 -9.60 0.43
C ALA A 6 0.43 -9.57 1.71
N ASP A 7 -0.11 -8.91 2.74
CA ASP A 7 0.52 -8.67 4.04
C ASP A 7 1.84 -7.88 3.95
N ARG A 8 1.98 -7.03 2.94
CA ARG A 8 3.15 -6.17 2.79
C ARG A 8 2.78 -4.69 2.76
N ASP A 9 3.61 -3.88 3.41
CA ASP A 9 3.44 -2.45 3.49
C ASP A 9 4.05 -1.76 2.27
N TYR A 10 3.34 -0.77 1.75
CA TYR A 10 3.74 0.00 0.58
C TYR A 10 3.57 1.49 0.85
N LEU A 11 4.53 2.27 0.39
CA LEU A 11 4.41 3.71 0.33
C LEU A 11 3.60 4.06 -0.92
N VAL A 12 2.55 4.84 -0.74
CA VAL A 12 1.64 5.27 -1.79
C VAL A 12 1.61 6.79 -1.82
N GLU A 13 1.61 7.36 -3.02
CA GLU A 13 1.50 8.79 -3.22
C GLU A 13 0.14 9.09 -3.89
N LEU A 14 -0.66 9.93 -3.23
CA LEU A 14 -1.91 10.44 -3.77
C LEU A 14 -1.63 11.50 -4.83
N CYS A 15 -2.58 11.73 -5.73
CA CYS A 15 -2.49 12.81 -6.72
C CYS A 15 -2.32 14.22 -6.11
N SER A 16 -2.68 14.38 -4.84
CA SER A 16 -2.46 15.60 -4.03
C SER A 16 -0.98 15.85 -3.70
N GLY A 17 -0.11 14.82 -3.82
CA GLY A 17 1.28 14.83 -3.37
C GLY A 17 1.47 14.30 -1.94
N GLU A 18 0.38 13.93 -1.27
CA GLU A 18 0.39 13.30 0.04
C GLU A 18 0.89 11.86 -0.05
N ARG A 19 1.84 11.50 0.81
CA ARG A 19 2.42 10.16 0.92
C ARG A 19 1.81 9.43 2.11
N ARG A 20 1.30 8.22 1.87
CA ARG A 20 0.64 7.37 2.87
C ARG A 20 1.19 5.96 2.87
N CYS A 21 1.13 5.33 4.03
CA CYS A 21 1.56 3.95 4.22
C CYS A 21 0.36 3.02 4.17
N TRP A 22 0.28 2.20 3.12
CA TRP A 22 -0.83 1.27 2.90
C TRP A 22 -0.35 -0.16 2.95
N ARG A 23 -1.03 -1.01 3.72
CA ARG A 23 -0.80 -2.46 3.73
C ARG A 23 -1.63 -3.11 2.63
N CYS A 24 -0.99 -3.87 1.75
CA CYS A 24 -1.69 -4.73 0.81
C CYS A 24 -2.31 -5.90 1.57
N LEU A 25 -3.62 -6.07 1.51
CA LEU A 25 -4.33 -7.22 2.08
C LEU A 25 -4.43 -8.39 1.10
N GLY A 26 -4.10 -8.16 -0.17
CA GLY A 26 -4.18 -9.14 -1.26
C GLY A 26 -5.38 -8.92 -2.18
N ALA A 27 -5.46 -9.76 -3.21
CA ALA A 27 -6.56 -9.70 -4.17
C ALA A 27 -7.80 -10.45 -3.66
N ASP A 28 -8.97 -9.85 -3.83
CA ASP A 28 -10.26 -10.49 -3.54
C ASP A 28 -10.58 -11.61 -4.54
N ALA A 29 -11.68 -12.35 -4.32
CA ALA A 29 -12.19 -13.35 -5.26
C ALA A 29 -12.53 -12.77 -6.65
N ARG A 30 -12.70 -11.44 -6.74
CA ARG A 30 -12.89 -10.69 -7.99
C ARG A 30 -11.59 -10.24 -8.67
N GLY A 31 -10.43 -10.51 -8.07
CA GLY A 31 -9.13 -10.05 -8.57
C GLY A 31 -8.80 -8.58 -8.28
N GLN A 32 -9.55 -7.94 -7.38
CA GLN A 32 -9.29 -6.54 -6.97
C GLN A 32 -8.34 -6.52 -5.77
N THR A 33 -7.28 -5.70 -5.84
CA THR A 33 -6.34 -5.58 -4.73
C THR A 33 -6.95 -4.75 -3.61
N TRP A 34 -6.96 -5.30 -2.40
CA TRP A 34 -7.33 -4.59 -1.19
C TRP A 34 -6.11 -3.99 -0.50
N TRP A 35 -6.34 -2.82 0.07
CA TRP A 35 -5.36 -1.99 0.72
C TRP A 35 -5.95 -1.52 2.05
N ARG A 36 -5.08 -1.35 3.05
CA ARG A 36 -5.45 -0.80 4.35
C ARG A 36 -4.54 0.37 4.68
N ASP A 37 -5.14 1.53 4.90
CA ASP A 37 -4.43 2.71 5.38
C ASP A 37 -3.94 2.45 6.81
N LEU A 38 -2.63 2.49 7.02
CA LEU A 38 -2.06 2.27 8.35
C LEU A 38 -2.27 3.49 9.27
N GLU A 39 -2.47 4.68 8.70
CA GLU A 39 -2.67 5.92 9.48
C GLU A 39 -4.10 6.01 10.04
N SER A 40 -5.10 5.76 9.21
CA SER A 40 -6.52 5.86 9.55
C SER A 40 -7.16 4.51 9.88
N GLY A 41 -6.50 3.39 9.57
CA GLY A 41 -7.01 2.04 9.76
C GLY A 41 -8.07 1.60 8.76
N LEU A 42 -8.38 2.42 7.75
CA LEU A 42 -9.45 2.20 6.77
C LEU A 42 -9.03 1.22 5.68
N GLU A 43 -9.94 0.32 5.33
CA GLU A 43 -9.75 -0.68 4.28
C GLU A 43 -10.49 -0.25 3.01
N PHE A 44 -9.81 -0.31 1.87
CA PHE A 44 -10.37 0.04 0.57
C PHE A 44 -9.72 -0.78 -0.53
N ASN A 45 -10.28 -0.70 -1.73
CA ASN A 45 -9.73 -1.32 -2.92
C ASN A 45 -9.67 -0.28 -4.05
N GLU A 46 -9.14 -0.71 -5.19
CA GLU A 46 -8.96 0.15 -6.37
C GLU A 46 -10.27 0.73 -6.93
N GLY A 47 -11.43 0.12 -6.64
CA GLY A 47 -12.73 0.65 -7.06
C GLY A 47 -13.39 1.60 -6.05
N SER A 48 -12.89 1.66 -4.81
CA SER A 48 -13.53 2.40 -3.72
C SER A 48 -12.93 3.81 -3.51
N LEU A 49 -11.71 4.02 -3.95
CA LEU A 49 -11.04 5.32 -3.90
C LEU A 49 -11.47 6.21 -5.07
N MET A 50 -11.92 7.42 -4.75
CA MET A 50 -12.40 8.41 -5.74
C MET A 50 -11.30 9.26 -6.37
N TYR A 51 -10.06 9.13 -5.91
CA TYR A 51 -8.90 9.92 -6.35
C TYR A 51 -7.85 9.00 -6.96
N ALA A 52 -6.94 9.51 -7.80
CA ALA A 52 -5.82 8.70 -8.30
C ALA A 52 -4.71 8.60 -7.26
N TRP A 53 -4.08 7.43 -7.16
CA TRP A 53 -2.90 7.16 -6.34
C TRP A 53 -1.91 6.31 -7.12
N ARG A 54 -0.65 6.29 -6.67
CA ARG A 54 0.39 5.42 -7.22
C ARG A 54 1.21 4.79 -6.10
N VAL A 55 1.51 3.51 -6.25
CA VAL A 55 2.46 2.83 -5.35
C VAL A 55 3.86 3.36 -5.67
N VAL A 56 4.50 3.99 -4.70
CA VAL A 56 5.89 4.46 -4.78
C VAL A 56 6.85 3.28 -4.66
N GLY A 57 6.58 2.36 -3.73
CA GLY A 57 7.38 1.17 -3.54
C GLY A 57 7.05 0.44 -2.23
N PRO A 58 7.57 -0.78 -2.02
CA PRO A 58 7.43 -1.50 -0.76
C PRO A 58 8.13 -0.74 0.37
N LEU A 59 7.41 -0.52 1.47
CA LEU A 59 8.02 -0.10 2.73
C LEU A 59 8.80 -1.30 3.27
N SER A 60 10.10 -1.31 3.00
CA SER A 60 11.01 -2.19 3.71
C SER A 60 11.23 -1.57 5.07
N TRP A 61 10.36 -1.87 6.04
CA TRP A 61 10.69 -1.65 7.45
C TRP A 61 11.81 -2.63 7.79
N GLY A 62 13.05 -2.19 7.57
CA GLY A 62 14.21 -3.06 7.56
C GLY A 62 15.34 -2.50 6.69
N ASP A 63 15.69 -1.24 6.91
CA ASP A 63 17.10 -0.88 6.94
C ASP A 63 17.37 -0.54 8.41
N GLU A 64 17.40 -1.58 9.26
CA GLU A 64 18.25 -1.47 10.44
C GLU A 64 19.68 -1.59 9.89
N PRO A 65 20.50 -0.53 9.91
CA PRO A 65 21.93 -0.73 9.83
C PRO A 65 22.33 -1.47 11.12
N ASP A 66 22.26 -2.80 11.08
CA ASP A 66 22.89 -3.64 12.09
C ASP A 66 24.41 -3.44 11.97
N ALA A 67 25.02 -3.17 13.13
CA ALA A 67 26.45 -3.19 13.45
C ALA A 67 27.30 -1.92 13.20
N ASP A 68 27.54 -1.17 14.29
CA ASP A 68 28.91 -0.99 14.84
C ASP A 68 28.89 -1.01 16.37
#